data_AF-A0AAD7H4I4-F1
#
_entry.id   AF-A0AAD7H4I4-F1
#
_cell.length_a   1.000
_cell.length_b   1.000
_cell.length_c   1.000
_cell.angle_alpha   90.00
_cell.angle_beta   90.00
_cell.angle_gamma   90.00
#
_symmetry.space_group_name_H-M   'P 1'
#
loop_
_entity.id
_entity.type
_entity.pdbx_description
1 polymer ?
#
loop_
_entity_poly.entity_id
_entity_poly.type
_entity_poly.pdbx_seq_one_letter_code
_entity_poly.pdbx_strand_id
1 'polypeptide(L)'
;MDVSLETQTIPVASTGWMGRRDSTIENAAMLAAESAAQVGDSGFQMHEIPLRHFLNWEEALMEPGMRLITAEMQGPTMAIIDADDWVIRILNCGPTGATNWKNAINDTSTAMDEAAKLLYRPDYDMQPLQQHDHDNCPRRGPHHAANLGTGMDGGQEQPTPFSLHALVFQILMVLFVHHAIARFIGMANVLFQMYAPKLYAYYLKTMRVLYKWNPSLPLLAPLLSCTVTFPHLDFLNPEWGWCFITALGWYDYKEGGHLITAILRHSNISIQQGEKRFSIMQYTSAV
;
A
#
# COMPACT_ATOMS: atom_id res chain seq x y z
N MET A 1 -25.37 22.99 14.55
CA MET A 1 -25.38 22.86 13.08
C MET A 1 -25.21 21.38 12.80
N ASP A 2 -26.28 20.78 12.31
CA ASP A 2 -26.40 19.36 12.01
C ASP A 2 -25.55 19.07 10.76
N VAL A 3 -24.34 18.56 10.94
CA VAL A 3 -23.52 18.08 9.83
C VAL A 3 -23.97 16.65 9.59
N SER A 4 -24.70 16.45 8.50
CA SER A 4 -25.28 15.19 8.09
C SER A 4 -24.27 14.04 8.12
N LEU A 5 -24.45 13.09 9.03
CA LEU A 5 -23.81 11.78 9.08
C LEU A 5 -24.11 10.89 7.86
N GLU A 6 -24.82 11.40 6.84
CA GLU A 6 -25.17 10.64 5.62
C GLU A 6 -23.98 10.39 4.69
N THR A 7 -22.84 11.08 4.84
CA THR A 7 -21.66 10.90 3.98
C THR A 7 -20.83 9.65 4.27
N GLN A 8 -21.05 8.94 5.39
CA GLN A 8 -20.19 7.83 5.83
C GLN A 8 -20.76 6.41 5.61
N THR A 9 -21.80 6.23 4.79
CA THR A 9 -22.52 4.94 4.72
C THR A 9 -22.07 3.97 3.62
N ILE A 10 -21.27 4.41 2.64
CA ILE A 10 -20.88 3.59 1.49
C ILE A 10 -19.37 3.33 1.54
N PRO A 11 -18.91 2.08 1.39
CA PRO A 11 -17.48 1.79 1.37
C PRO A 11 -16.80 2.36 0.12
N VAL A 12 -15.58 2.85 0.32
CA VAL A 12 -14.79 3.55 -0.69
C VAL A 12 -13.58 2.72 -1.06
N ALA A 13 -13.19 2.75 -2.34
CA ALA A 13 -11.91 2.23 -2.83
C ALA A 13 -11.10 3.34 -3.50
N SER A 14 -11.20 4.55 -2.95
CA SER A 14 -10.47 5.69 -3.43
C SER A 14 -9.88 6.43 -2.27
N THR A 15 -8.70 6.98 -2.48
CA THR A 15 -8.17 8.05 -1.66
C THR A 15 -7.32 8.91 -2.55
N GLY A 16 -7.34 10.22 -2.33
CA GLY A 16 -6.42 11.09 -3.05
C GLY A 16 -4.98 10.78 -2.67
N TRP A 17 -4.06 11.26 -3.51
CA TRP A 17 -2.64 11.14 -3.26
C TRP A 17 -2.08 12.52 -2.93
N MET A 18 -1.16 12.59 -1.97
CA MET A 18 -0.37 13.79 -1.76
C MET A 18 1.12 13.51 -1.90
N GLY A 19 1.79 14.33 -2.69
CA GLY A 19 3.24 14.29 -2.74
C GLY A 19 3.84 15.52 -3.39
N ARG A 20 5.17 15.63 -3.26
CA ARG A 20 5.92 16.77 -3.78
C ARG A 20 6.13 16.63 -5.29
N ARG A 21 5.99 17.74 -6.02
CA ARG A 21 6.63 17.86 -7.34
C ARG A 21 8.08 18.22 -7.07
N ASP A 22 8.98 17.29 -7.34
CA ASP A 22 10.39 17.47 -6.98
C ASP A 22 11.21 17.93 -8.19
N SER A 23 11.22 19.24 -8.44
CA SER A 23 12.14 19.85 -9.43
C SER A 23 13.61 19.72 -9.01
N THR A 24 13.88 19.30 -7.77
CA THR A 24 15.23 18.98 -7.28
C THR A 24 15.64 17.54 -7.58
N ILE A 25 14.71 16.60 -7.80
CA ILE A 25 15.02 15.28 -8.41
C ILE A 25 15.36 15.46 -9.89
N GLU A 26 14.66 16.34 -10.62
CA GLU A 26 15.00 16.67 -12.01
C GLU A 26 16.41 17.27 -12.10
N ASN A 27 16.72 18.24 -11.23
CA ASN A 27 18.06 18.81 -11.15
C ASN A 27 19.09 17.83 -10.59
N ALA A 28 18.76 16.93 -9.67
CA ALA A 28 19.70 15.96 -9.11
C ALA A 28 19.97 14.77 -10.03
N ALA A 29 19.00 14.35 -10.85
CA ALA A 29 19.20 13.36 -11.90
C ALA A 29 20.04 13.96 -13.04
N MET A 30 19.78 15.22 -13.40
CA MET A 30 20.59 15.95 -14.39
C MET A 30 22.00 16.25 -13.86
N LEU A 31 22.13 16.68 -12.61
CA LEU A 31 23.43 16.88 -11.94
C LEU A 31 24.15 15.56 -11.67
N ALA A 32 23.46 14.45 -11.38
CA ALA A 32 24.08 13.13 -11.23
C ALA A 32 24.55 12.55 -12.58
N ALA A 33 23.81 12.83 -13.66
CA ALA A 33 24.21 12.50 -15.03
C ALA A 33 25.42 13.35 -15.49
N GLU A 34 25.52 14.60 -15.05
CA GLU A 34 26.67 15.49 -15.29
C GLU A 34 27.86 15.21 -14.34
N SER A 35 27.60 14.84 -13.08
CA SER A 35 28.63 14.59 -12.04
C SER A 35 29.19 13.18 -12.05
N ALA A 36 28.59 12.23 -12.79
CA ALA A 36 29.22 10.95 -13.08
C ALA A 36 30.55 11.09 -13.85
N ALA A 37 30.86 12.29 -14.36
CA ALA A 37 32.15 12.64 -14.95
C ALA A 37 33.16 13.26 -13.97
N GLN A 38 32.75 13.77 -12.80
CA GLN A 38 33.66 14.43 -11.84
C GLN A 38 33.20 14.22 -10.39
N VAL A 39 33.91 13.33 -9.68
CA VAL A 39 33.70 13.03 -8.27
C VAL A 39 34.06 14.25 -7.41
N GLY A 40 33.05 14.87 -6.79
CA GLY A 40 33.22 15.93 -5.80
C GLY A 40 31.88 16.36 -5.22
N ASP A 41 31.61 15.94 -3.99
CA ASP A 41 30.56 16.38 -3.05
C ASP A 41 29.48 17.30 -3.64
N SER A 42 28.55 16.71 -4.41
CA SER A 42 27.37 17.42 -4.87
C SER A 42 26.50 17.69 -3.64
N GLY A 43 26.42 18.95 -3.20
CA GLY A 43 25.62 19.44 -2.08
C GLY A 43 24.10 19.24 -2.22
N PHE A 44 23.68 18.03 -2.54
CA PHE A 44 22.31 17.56 -2.54
C PHE A 44 21.81 17.55 -1.10
N GLN A 45 21.16 18.64 -0.71
CA GLN A 45 20.37 18.65 0.52
C GLN A 45 19.05 17.94 0.24
N MET A 46 18.90 16.71 0.74
CA MET A 46 17.57 16.12 0.91
C MET A 46 16.76 17.07 1.79
N HIS A 47 15.73 17.69 1.21
CA HIS A 47 14.70 18.32 2.02
C HIS A 47 13.86 17.19 2.64
N GLU A 48 14.31 16.70 3.80
CA GLU A 48 13.56 15.73 4.60
C GLU A 48 12.12 16.23 4.79
N ILE A 49 11.14 15.38 4.49
CA ILE A 49 9.77 15.61 4.95
C ILE A 49 9.83 15.62 6.47
N PRO A 50 9.15 16.54 7.16
CA PRO A 50 9.00 16.43 8.60
C PRO A 50 8.49 15.04 8.98
N LEU A 51 9.16 14.41 9.95
CA LEU A 51 8.92 13.05 10.49
C LEU A 51 7.53 12.85 11.12
N ARG A 52 6.58 13.77 10.93
CA ARG A 52 5.33 13.82 11.67
C ARG A 52 4.17 13.26 10.87
N HIS A 53 3.27 12.61 11.61
CA HIS A 53 2.00 12.13 11.10
C HIS A 53 1.06 13.32 10.85
N PHE A 54 0.48 13.42 9.65
CA PHE A 54 -0.45 14.50 9.31
C PHE A 54 -1.87 14.14 9.73
N LEU A 55 -2.55 15.10 10.38
CA LEU A 55 -3.91 14.88 10.89
C LEU A 55 -4.98 15.14 9.83
N ASN A 56 -4.72 16.03 8.87
CA ASN A 56 -5.59 16.35 7.75
C ASN A 56 -4.77 16.74 6.51
N TRP A 57 -5.43 16.85 5.35
CA TRP A 57 -4.76 17.12 4.08
C TRP A 57 -4.40 18.59 3.90
N GLU A 58 -5.13 19.51 4.53
CA GLU A 58 -4.82 20.93 4.52
C GLU A 58 -3.47 21.20 5.19
N GLU A 59 -3.20 20.57 6.33
CA GLU A 59 -1.91 20.64 7.03
C GLU A 59 -0.77 20.16 6.12
N ALA A 60 -0.97 19.05 5.41
CA ALA A 60 0.04 18.52 4.51
C ALA A 60 0.27 19.42 3.28
N LEU A 61 -0.75 20.13 2.79
CA LEU A 61 -0.60 21.09 1.69
C LEU A 61 0.14 22.37 2.10
N MET A 62 0.22 22.68 3.40
CA MET A 62 1.05 23.78 3.90
C MET A 62 2.55 23.47 3.78
N GLU A 63 2.92 22.19 3.64
CA GLU A 63 4.31 21.80 3.42
C GLU A 63 4.76 22.18 2.00
N PRO A 64 5.88 22.91 1.83
CA PRO A 64 6.29 23.42 0.52
C PRO A 64 6.39 22.32 -0.54
N GLY A 65 5.78 22.55 -1.70
CA GLY A 65 5.89 21.64 -2.85
C GLY A 65 4.91 20.46 -2.84
N MET A 66 4.20 20.20 -1.73
CA MET A 66 3.15 19.18 -1.68
C MET A 66 1.97 19.54 -2.59
N ARG A 67 1.42 18.54 -3.26
CA ARG A 67 0.25 18.67 -4.12
C ARG A 67 -0.71 17.52 -3.87
N LEU A 68 -1.99 17.83 -3.84
CA LEU A 68 -3.07 16.85 -3.81
C LEU A 68 -3.44 16.48 -5.26
N ILE A 69 -3.35 15.20 -5.58
CA ILE A 69 -3.94 14.60 -6.77
C ILE A 69 -5.19 13.87 -6.31
N THR A 70 -6.35 14.43 -6.63
CA THR A 70 -7.63 13.82 -6.28
C THR A 70 -7.91 12.65 -7.21
N ALA A 71 -8.32 11.53 -6.64
CA ALA A 71 -8.76 10.37 -7.38
C ALA A 71 -10.25 10.17 -7.06
N GLU A 72 -11.11 10.47 -8.03
CA GLU A 72 -12.56 10.30 -7.86
C GLU A 72 -12.93 8.83 -8.03
N MET A 73 -13.89 8.33 -7.24
CA MET A 73 -14.40 6.97 -7.40
C MET A 73 -14.90 6.76 -8.85
N GLN A 74 -14.45 5.67 -9.50
CA GLN A 74 -14.74 5.39 -10.92
C GLN A 74 -14.19 6.43 -11.91
N GLY A 75 -13.30 7.32 -11.45
CA GLY A 75 -12.53 8.22 -12.31
C GLY A 75 -11.56 7.46 -13.23
N PRO A 76 -10.95 8.15 -14.20
CA PRO A 76 -9.99 7.54 -15.10
C PRO A 76 -8.78 7.02 -14.34
N THR A 77 -8.10 6.02 -14.92
CA THR A 77 -6.77 5.63 -14.44
C THR A 77 -5.80 6.76 -14.75
N MET A 78 -5.02 7.19 -13.75
CA MET A 78 -4.02 8.23 -13.88
C MET A 78 -2.63 7.65 -13.65
N ALA A 79 -1.73 7.85 -14.61
CA ALA A 79 -0.30 7.59 -14.41
C ALA A 79 0.37 8.87 -13.89
N ILE A 80 1.19 8.72 -12.87
CA ILE A 80 2.13 9.75 -12.43
C ILE A 80 3.47 9.39 -13.04
N ILE A 81 4.03 10.32 -13.79
CA ILE A 81 5.33 10.18 -14.46
C ILE A 81 6.36 11.12 -13.82
N ASP A 82 7.63 10.73 -13.88
CA ASP A 82 8.74 11.64 -13.60
C ASP A 82 9.10 12.49 -14.83
N ALA A 83 10.17 13.26 -14.74
CA ALA A 83 10.61 14.17 -15.81
C ALA A 83 11.24 13.46 -17.02
N ASP A 84 11.61 12.20 -16.85
CA ASP A 84 12.15 11.35 -17.92
C ASP A 84 11.05 10.47 -18.54
N ASP A 85 9.78 10.83 -18.31
CA ASP A 85 8.56 10.13 -18.75
C ASP A 85 8.41 8.69 -18.21
N TRP A 86 9.11 8.34 -17.12
CA TRP A 86 8.92 7.05 -16.47
C TRP A 86 7.68 7.07 -15.61
N VAL A 87 6.82 6.06 -15.78
CA VAL A 87 5.69 5.84 -14.87
C VAL A 87 6.24 5.45 -13.51
N ILE A 88 6.10 6.34 -12.54
CA ILE A 88 6.49 6.07 -11.16
C ILE A 88 5.32 5.49 -10.37
N ARG A 89 4.06 5.83 -10.72
CA ARG A 89 2.85 5.39 -10.01
C ARG A 89 1.61 5.37 -10.89
N ILE A 90 0.62 4.61 -10.45
CA ILE A 90 -0.70 4.55 -11.08
C ILE A 90 -1.77 4.68 -10.00
N LEU A 91 -2.67 5.62 -10.20
CA LEU A 91 -3.90 5.76 -9.42
C LEU A 91 -5.04 5.18 -10.25
N ASN A 92 -5.70 4.16 -9.71
CA ASN A 92 -6.85 3.53 -10.34
C ASN A 92 -7.99 3.38 -9.33
N CYS A 93 -9.17 3.91 -9.67
CA CYS A 93 -10.36 3.88 -8.83
C CYS A 93 -11.37 2.79 -9.26
N GLY A 94 -10.88 1.81 -10.03
CA GLY A 94 -11.64 0.71 -10.59
C GLY A 94 -11.49 0.56 -12.11
N PRO A 95 -11.98 -0.54 -12.68
CA PRO A 95 -12.00 -0.74 -14.13
C PRO A 95 -13.00 0.21 -14.79
N THR A 96 -12.56 0.91 -15.83
CA THR A 96 -13.42 1.82 -16.61
C THR A 96 -14.63 1.06 -17.17
N GLY A 97 -15.84 1.59 -16.93
CA GLY A 97 -17.10 1.00 -17.43
C GLY A 97 -17.63 -0.19 -16.62
N ALA A 98 -16.97 -0.61 -15.53
CA ALA A 98 -17.48 -1.69 -14.69
C ALA A 98 -18.66 -1.23 -13.82
N THR A 99 -19.87 -1.67 -14.16
CA THR A 99 -21.11 -1.33 -13.44
C THR A 99 -21.19 -1.94 -12.04
N ASN A 100 -20.53 -3.08 -11.81
CA ASN A 100 -20.56 -3.81 -10.54
C ASN A 100 -19.27 -3.67 -9.71
N TRP A 101 -18.42 -2.68 -10.01
CA TRP A 101 -17.19 -2.48 -9.24
C TRP A 101 -17.47 -2.01 -7.81
N LYS A 102 -18.48 -1.15 -7.62
CA LYS A 102 -18.95 -0.73 -6.28
C LYS A 102 -19.30 -1.92 -5.39
N ASN A 103 -19.89 -2.98 -5.94
CA ASN A 103 -20.19 -4.20 -5.19
C ASN A 103 -18.88 -4.89 -4.76
N ALA A 104 -17.85 -4.98 -5.61
CA ALA A 104 -16.57 -5.54 -5.19
C ALA A 104 -15.91 -4.73 -4.06
N ILE A 105 -15.99 -3.40 -4.11
CA ILE A 105 -15.51 -2.52 -3.04
C ILE A 105 -16.23 -2.84 -1.73
N ASN A 106 -17.57 -2.93 -1.79
CA ASN A 106 -18.41 -3.21 -0.64
C ASN A 106 -18.17 -4.59 -0.04
N ASP A 107 -18.16 -5.61 -0.89
CA ASP A 107 -17.98 -7.00 -0.46
C ASP A 107 -16.57 -7.21 0.12
N THR A 108 -15.54 -6.62 -0.49
CA THR A 108 -14.18 -6.67 0.06
C THR A 108 -14.09 -5.91 1.38
N SER A 109 -14.65 -4.70 1.48
CA SER A 109 -14.61 -3.93 2.74
C SER A 109 -15.34 -4.66 3.87
N THR A 110 -16.48 -5.29 3.56
CA THR A 110 -17.25 -6.13 4.50
C THR A 110 -16.42 -7.33 4.96
N ALA A 111 -15.80 -8.06 4.04
CA ALA A 111 -14.94 -9.18 4.40
C ALA A 111 -13.77 -8.76 5.29
N MET A 112 -13.16 -7.60 5.02
CA MET A 112 -12.07 -7.05 5.83
C MET A 112 -12.55 -6.62 7.23
N ASP A 113 -13.74 -6.04 7.36
CA ASP A 113 -14.31 -5.67 8.67
C ASP A 113 -14.66 -6.89 9.52
N GLU A 114 -15.25 -7.92 8.91
CA GLU A 114 -15.52 -9.20 9.59
C GLU A 114 -14.23 -9.88 10.05
N ALA A 115 -13.20 -9.88 9.21
CA ALA A 115 -11.87 -10.36 9.59
C ALA A 115 -11.27 -9.56 10.74
N ALA A 116 -11.37 -8.22 10.70
CA ALA A 116 -10.88 -7.36 11.78
C ALA A 116 -11.62 -7.64 13.09
N LYS A 117 -12.95 -7.80 13.07
CA LYS A 117 -13.73 -8.18 14.25
C LYS A 117 -13.24 -9.47 14.89
N LEU A 118 -12.83 -10.46 14.09
CA LEU A 118 -12.28 -11.72 14.57
C LEU A 118 -10.89 -11.56 15.20
N LEU A 119 -10.06 -10.67 14.66
CA LEU A 119 -8.70 -10.40 15.13
C LEU A 119 -8.66 -9.55 16.41
N TYR A 120 -9.62 -8.65 16.61
CA TYR A 120 -9.68 -7.74 17.77
C TYR A 120 -10.72 -8.16 18.84
N ARG A 121 -11.03 -9.46 18.94
CA ARG A 121 -12.03 -9.97 19.90
C ARG A 121 -11.59 -9.80 21.36
N PRO A 122 -12.44 -9.29 22.27
CA PRO A 122 -12.11 -9.15 23.69
C PRO A 122 -11.98 -10.48 24.45
N ASP A 123 -12.73 -11.50 24.03
CA ASP A 123 -12.77 -12.86 24.60
C ASP A 123 -11.70 -13.78 24.02
N TYR A 124 -11.10 -13.37 22.91
CA TYR A 124 -9.88 -13.97 22.43
C TYR A 124 -8.73 -13.34 23.21
N ASP A 125 -8.41 -13.95 24.36
CA ASP A 125 -7.15 -13.71 25.05
C ASP A 125 -6.04 -14.09 24.07
N MET A 126 -5.63 -13.12 23.26
CA MET A 126 -4.25 -13.01 22.83
C MET A 126 -3.49 -12.85 24.15
N GLN A 127 -3.35 -13.91 24.96
CA GLN A 127 -2.22 -14.04 25.88
C GLN A 127 -1.08 -13.55 25.04
N PRO A 128 -0.50 -12.39 25.37
CA PRO A 128 0.11 -11.49 24.39
C PRO A 128 0.80 -12.41 23.42
N LEU A 129 0.26 -12.57 22.18
CA LEU A 129 1.02 -13.21 21.11
C LEU A 129 2.35 -12.53 21.29
N GLN A 130 3.35 -13.28 21.79
CA GLN A 130 4.41 -12.70 22.60
C GLN A 130 4.74 -11.38 21.93
N GLN A 131 4.77 -10.29 22.68
CA GLN A 131 5.18 -8.99 22.19
C GLN A 131 6.63 -9.04 21.63
N HIS A 132 7.07 -10.10 20.95
CA HIS A 132 7.66 -9.96 19.64
C HIS A 132 6.99 -8.80 18.93
N ASP A 133 7.77 -7.74 18.81
CA ASP A 133 7.65 -6.50 18.04
C ASP A 133 7.05 -6.62 16.61
N HIS A 134 6.43 -7.74 16.23
CA HIS A 134 6.00 -8.07 14.88
C HIS A 134 4.49 -7.92 14.65
N ASP A 135 3.63 -8.15 15.65
CA ASP A 135 2.16 -8.10 15.45
C ASP A 135 1.55 -6.69 15.61
N ASN A 136 2.17 -5.86 16.44
CA ASN A 136 2.06 -4.40 16.33
C ASN A 136 3.21 -3.99 15.43
N CYS A 137 2.96 -3.42 14.25
CA CYS A 137 4.05 -2.86 13.47
C CYS A 137 4.39 -1.48 14.05
N PRO A 138 5.38 -1.30 14.96
CA PRO A 138 5.58 -0.02 15.62
C PRO A 138 5.97 1.05 14.61
N ARG A 139 6.54 0.61 13.47
CA ARG A 139 6.86 1.42 12.30
C ARG A 139 5.64 1.95 11.56
N ARG A 140 4.54 1.19 11.54
CA ARG A 140 3.33 1.50 10.76
C ARG A 140 2.14 1.91 11.62
N GLY A 141 2.10 1.60 12.91
CA GLY A 141 1.05 2.04 13.83
C GLY A 141 0.38 0.90 14.60
N PRO A 142 -0.61 1.22 15.45
CA PRO A 142 -1.22 0.29 16.40
C PRO A 142 -2.28 -0.59 15.75
N HIS A 143 -1.97 -1.17 14.59
CA HIS A 143 -2.87 -2.02 13.83
C HIS A 143 -2.22 -3.35 13.50
N HIS A 144 -3.06 -4.38 13.41
CA HIS A 144 -2.64 -5.69 12.93
C HIS A 144 -2.30 -5.64 11.44
N ALA A 145 -1.13 -6.17 11.10
CA ALA A 145 -0.68 -6.40 9.74
C ALA A 145 -0.19 -7.83 9.63
N ALA A 146 -0.72 -8.57 8.66
CA ALA A 146 -0.34 -9.95 8.45
C ALA A 146 0.00 -10.24 6.99
N ASN A 147 1.02 -11.07 6.81
CA ASN A 147 1.59 -11.42 5.51
C ASN A 147 1.23 -12.86 5.19
N LEU A 148 0.50 -13.09 4.08
CA LEU A 148 0.33 -14.42 3.51
C LEU A 148 1.27 -14.56 2.31
N GLY A 149 1.91 -15.71 2.15
CA GLY A 149 2.79 -16.00 1.01
C GLY A 149 4.20 -16.39 1.43
N THR A 150 5.17 -16.08 0.57
CA THR A 150 6.57 -16.45 0.73
C THR A 150 7.42 -15.20 0.97
N GLY A 151 8.36 -15.27 1.91
CA GLY A 151 9.34 -14.22 2.17
C GLY A 151 10.70 -14.78 2.56
N MET A 152 11.66 -13.88 2.76
CA MET A 152 13.00 -14.15 3.31
C MET A 152 13.28 -13.24 4.52
N ASP A 153 12.24 -12.73 5.18
CA ASP A 153 12.37 -11.76 6.28
C ASP A 153 12.71 -12.46 7.61
N GLY A 154 13.17 -11.69 8.61
CA GLY A 154 13.38 -12.19 9.97
C GLY A 154 14.58 -13.13 10.15
N GLY A 155 15.60 -13.01 9.29
CA GLY A 155 16.83 -13.82 9.36
C GLY A 155 16.74 -15.19 8.69
N GLN A 156 15.74 -15.40 7.82
CA GLN A 156 15.63 -16.63 7.03
C GLN A 156 16.75 -16.71 5.97
N GLU A 157 17.41 -17.87 5.87
CA GLU A 157 18.49 -18.10 4.90
C GLU A 157 17.98 -18.46 3.48
N GLN A 158 16.69 -18.78 3.35
CA GLN A 158 16.07 -19.17 2.09
C GLN A 158 14.58 -18.79 2.07
N PRO A 159 13.94 -18.74 0.88
CA PRO A 159 12.52 -18.41 0.79
C PRO A 159 11.67 -19.42 1.53
N THR A 160 10.87 -18.96 2.49
CA THR A 160 9.93 -19.81 3.23
C THR A 160 8.56 -19.15 3.37
N PRO A 161 7.50 -19.93 3.64
CA PRO A 161 6.20 -19.37 3.95
C PRO A 161 6.27 -18.47 5.19
N PHE A 162 5.55 -17.36 5.21
CA PHE A 162 5.43 -16.54 6.42
C PHE A 162 4.82 -17.38 7.56
N SER A 163 5.46 -17.33 8.73
CA SER A 163 4.96 -17.97 9.94
C SER A 163 3.78 -17.16 10.49
N LEU A 164 2.62 -17.80 10.59
CA LEU A 164 1.38 -17.17 11.03
C LEU A 164 0.72 -18.00 12.13
N HIS A 165 0.11 -17.32 13.11
CA HIS A 165 -0.78 -17.98 14.06
C HIS A 165 -1.95 -18.65 13.32
N ALA A 166 -2.37 -19.85 13.76
CA ALA A 166 -3.34 -20.68 13.04
C ALA A 166 -4.66 -19.94 12.73
N LEU A 167 -5.16 -19.13 13.68
CA LEU A 167 -6.35 -18.30 13.48
C LEU A 167 -6.12 -17.24 12.39
N VAL A 168 -4.99 -16.54 12.43
CA VAL A 168 -4.65 -15.50 11.44
C VAL A 168 -4.54 -16.14 10.07
N PHE A 169 -3.86 -17.29 9.96
CA PHE A 169 -3.79 -18.04 8.72
C PHE A 169 -5.18 -18.40 8.16
N GLN A 170 -6.09 -18.90 9.00
CA GLN A 170 -7.45 -19.24 8.58
C GLN A 170 -8.21 -18.01 8.06
N ILE A 171 -8.10 -16.88 8.75
CA ILE A 171 -8.72 -15.61 8.35
C ILE A 171 -8.16 -15.15 7.00
N LEU A 172 -6.84 -15.13 6.85
CA LEU A 172 -6.19 -14.72 5.60
C LEU A 172 -6.55 -15.65 4.44
N MET A 173 -6.68 -16.96 4.68
CA MET A 173 -7.09 -17.91 3.65
C MET A 173 -8.54 -17.68 3.17
N VAL A 174 -9.47 -17.37 4.09
CA VAL A 174 -10.84 -17.01 3.73
C VAL A 174 -10.87 -15.72 2.89
N LEU A 175 -10.10 -14.71 3.27
CA LEU A 175 -9.97 -13.47 2.51
C LEU A 175 -9.33 -13.71 1.13
N PHE A 176 -8.29 -14.54 1.07
CA PHE A 176 -7.57 -14.85 -0.17
C PHE A 176 -8.46 -15.50 -1.23
N VAL A 177 -9.35 -16.42 -0.83
CA VAL A 177 -10.29 -17.08 -1.75
C VAL A 177 -11.57 -16.27 -1.99
N HIS A 178 -11.72 -15.11 -1.35
CA HIS A 178 -12.91 -14.28 -1.48
C HIS A 178 -13.01 -13.69 -2.90
N HIS A 179 -14.12 -13.93 -3.58
CA HIS A 179 -14.30 -13.55 -4.99
C HIS A 179 -14.06 -12.05 -5.25
N ALA A 180 -14.54 -11.17 -4.36
CA ALA A 180 -14.30 -9.73 -4.52
C ALA A 180 -12.81 -9.35 -4.39
N ILE A 181 -12.06 -10.02 -3.52
CA ILE A 181 -10.62 -9.79 -3.34
C ILE A 181 -9.85 -10.30 -4.57
N ALA A 182 -10.24 -11.46 -5.12
CA ALA A 182 -9.67 -11.98 -6.36
C ALA A 182 -9.84 -10.98 -7.53
N ARG A 183 -10.94 -10.21 -7.57
CA ARG A 183 -11.15 -9.14 -8.58
C ARG A 183 -10.14 -7.99 -8.42
N PHE A 184 -9.81 -7.59 -7.19
CA PHE A 184 -8.75 -6.59 -6.92
C PHE A 184 -7.37 -7.11 -7.35
N ILE A 185 -7.04 -8.37 -7.04
CA ILE A 185 -5.79 -8.99 -7.47
C ILE A 185 -5.72 -9.07 -9.01
N GLY A 186 -6.83 -9.44 -9.66
CA GLY A 186 -6.92 -9.45 -11.12
C GLY A 186 -6.68 -8.06 -11.72
N MET A 187 -7.29 -7.02 -11.15
CA MET A 187 -7.08 -5.64 -11.57
C MET A 187 -5.62 -5.21 -11.39
N ALA A 188 -5.01 -5.51 -10.24
CA ALA A 188 -3.59 -5.23 -9.98
C ALA A 188 -2.70 -5.86 -11.05
N ASN A 189 -2.94 -7.13 -11.38
CA ASN A 189 -2.18 -7.85 -12.41
C ASN A 189 -2.33 -7.25 -13.81
N VAL A 190 -3.54 -6.77 -14.17
CA VAL A 190 -3.78 -6.12 -15.47
C VAL A 190 -3.05 -4.78 -15.53
N LEU A 191 -3.17 -3.95 -14.49
CA LEU A 191 -2.48 -2.66 -14.41
C LEU A 191 -0.96 -2.86 -14.48
N PHE A 192 -0.44 -3.85 -13.76
CA PHE A 192 0.99 -4.13 -13.74
C PHE A 192 1.51 -4.59 -15.10
N GLN A 193 0.77 -5.46 -15.80
CA GLN A 193 1.09 -5.87 -17.17
C GLN A 193 1.04 -4.70 -18.16
N MET A 194 0.07 -3.80 -18.01
CA MET A 194 -0.13 -2.69 -18.92
C MET A 194 0.97 -1.64 -18.80
N TYR A 195 1.35 -1.27 -17.57
CA TYR A 195 2.23 -0.14 -17.33
C TYR A 195 3.70 -0.53 -17.07
N ALA A 196 3.97 -1.76 -16.62
CA ALA A 196 5.32 -2.25 -16.43
C ALA A 196 5.49 -3.70 -16.94
N PRO A 197 5.23 -3.97 -18.24
CA PRO A 197 5.20 -5.33 -18.79
C PRO A 197 6.51 -6.11 -18.61
N LYS A 198 7.66 -5.44 -18.73
CA LYS A 198 8.98 -6.06 -18.52
C LYS A 198 9.18 -6.50 -17.06
N LEU A 199 8.76 -5.66 -16.12
CA LEU A 199 8.85 -5.94 -14.70
C LEU A 199 7.87 -7.04 -14.28
N TYR A 200 6.64 -7.01 -14.80
CA TYR A 200 5.67 -8.09 -14.63
C TYR A 200 6.22 -9.43 -15.15
N ALA A 201 6.79 -9.45 -16.35
CA ALA A 201 7.39 -10.65 -16.92
C ALA A 201 8.57 -11.16 -16.08
N TYR A 202 9.39 -10.25 -15.55
CA TYR A 202 10.46 -10.56 -14.60
C TYR A 202 9.90 -11.23 -13.33
N TYR A 203 8.91 -10.63 -12.66
CA TYR A 203 8.27 -11.21 -11.47
C TYR A 203 7.67 -12.58 -11.77
N LEU A 204 6.93 -12.72 -12.87
CA LEU A 204 6.32 -13.99 -13.25
C LEU A 204 7.39 -15.08 -13.51
N LYS A 205 8.51 -14.73 -14.15
CA LYS A 205 9.63 -15.65 -14.35
C LYS A 205 10.28 -16.04 -13.02
N THR A 206 10.58 -15.08 -12.16
CA THR A 206 11.18 -15.31 -10.84
C THR A 206 10.30 -16.22 -10.00
N MET A 207 9.00 -15.96 -9.96
CA MET A 207 8.05 -16.78 -9.23
C MET A 207 7.95 -18.21 -9.78
N ARG A 208 7.94 -18.39 -11.10
CA ARG A 208 7.97 -19.74 -11.70
C ARG A 208 9.23 -20.52 -11.35
N VAL A 209 10.39 -19.86 -11.35
CA VAL A 209 11.65 -20.47 -10.93
C VAL A 209 11.59 -20.86 -9.46
N LEU A 210 11.08 -19.97 -8.61
CA LEU A 210 10.95 -20.20 -7.17
C LEU A 210 10.04 -21.40 -6.86
N TYR A 211 8.87 -21.49 -7.48
CA TYR A 211 7.96 -22.64 -7.29
C TYR A 211 8.49 -23.94 -7.89
N LYS A 212 9.25 -23.87 -8.99
CA LYS A 212 9.91 -25.05 -9.55
C LYS A 212 10.99 -25.57 -8.60
N TRP A 213 11.72 -24.67 -7.94
CA TRP A 213 12.73 -25.01 -6.94
C TRP A 213 12.10 -25.62 -5.68
N ASN A 214 11.03 -25.01 -5.15
CA ASN A 214 10.31 -25.52 -4.00
C ASN A 214 8.78 -25.45 -4.20
N PRO A 215 8.15 -26.57 -4.62
CA PRO A 215 6.71 -26.64 -4.85
C PRO A 215 5.85 -26.47 -3.59
N SER A 216 6.43 -26.55 -2.39
CA SER A 216 5.73 -26.40 -1.12
C SER A 216 5.48 -24.93 -0.74
N LEU A 217 6.04 -23.97 -1.47
CA LEU A 217 5.85 -22.55 -1.23
C LEU A 217 4.43 -22.11 -1.62
N PRO A 218 3.72 -21.34 -0.77
CA PRO A 218 2.39 -20.85 -1.08
C PRO A 218 2.45 -19.83 -2.22
N LEU A 219 1.46 -19.92 -3.12
CA LEU A 219 1.29 -18.95 -4.20
C LEU A 219 1.12 -17.54 -3.59
N LEU A 220 1.99 -16.60 -3.98
CA LEU A 220 2.01 -15.20 -3.52
C LEU A 220 0.61 -14.68 -3.21
N ALA A 221 0.43 -14.23 -1.98
CA ALA A 221 -0.81 -13.63 -1.54
C ALA A 221 -0.55 -12.18 -1.10
N PRO A 222 -1.56 -11.32 -1.16
CA PRO A 222 -1.44 -9.97 -0.66
C PRO A 222 -1.29 -9.95 0.87
N LEU A 223 -0.60 -8.92 1.37
CA LEU A 223 -0.74 -8.43 2.74
C LEU A 223 -2.15 -7.95 2.97
N LEU A 224 -2.69 -8.24 4.16
CA LEU A 224 -3.99 -7.74 4.60
C LEU A 224 -3.80 -7.02 5.93
N SER A 225 -4.25 -5.76 6.01
CA SER A 225 -3.99 -4.91 7.17
C SER A 225 -5.01 -3.76 7.31
N CYS A 226 -5.23 -3.29 8.55
CA CYS A 226 -6.07 -2.12 8.85
C CYS A 226 -5.18 -0.85 8.91
N THR A 227 -5.07 -0.08 7.84
CA THR A 227 -3.84 0.68 7.55
C THR A 227 -4.02 2.18 7.44
N VAL A 228 -4.23 2.87 8.54
CA VAL A 228 -3.65 4.21 8.61
C VAL A 228 -2.23 4.03 9.12
N THR A 229 -1.25 4.24 8.22
CA THR A 229 0.16 4.00 8.55
C THR A 229 0.88 5.26 9.00
N PHE A 230 1.71 5.15 10.04
CA PHE A 230 2.71 6.16 10.40
C PHE A 230 3.78 6.27 9.30
N PRO A 231 4.49 7.42 9.19
CA PRO A 231 5.55 7.59 8.21
C PRO A 231 6.66 6.54 8.29
N HIS A 232 6.82 5.74 7.23
CA HIS A 232 7.79 4.67 7.17
C HIS A 232 8.40 4.48 5.78
N LEU A 233 9.47 3.67 5.75
CA LEU A 233 10.17 3.22 4.55
C LEU A 233 10.02 1.70 4.45
N ASP A 234 9.78 1.22 3.25
CA ASP A 234 9.81 -0.20 2.92
C ASP A 234 11.21 -0.58 2.42
N PHE A 235 12.19 -0.59 3.35
CA PHE A 235 13.61 -0.82 3.03
C PHE A 235 13.93 -2.14 2.34
N LEU A 236 13.02 -3.12 2.41
CA LEU A 236 13.19 -4.41 1.76
C LEU A 236 12.65 -4.43 0.32
N ASN A 237 11.88 -3.42 -0.10
CA ASN A 237 11.41 -3.34 -1.48
C ASN A 237 12.57 -2.88 -2.36
N PRO A 238 12.83 -3.53 -3.50
CA PRO A 238 13.80 -3.02 -4.44
C PRO A 238 13.31 -1.67 -4.98
N GLU A 239 14.23 -0.77 -5.30
CA GLU A 239 13.93 0.59 -5.75
C GLU A 239 13.10 0.64 -7.04
N TRP A 240 13.25 -0.37 -7.91
CA TRP A 240 12.49 -0.56 -9.14
C TRP A 240 11.26 -1.48 -8.94
N GLY A 241 11.05 -1.98 -7.73
CA GLY A 241 9.95 -2.87 -7.38
C GLY A 241 8.63 -2.12 -7.20
N TRP A 242 7.57 -2.65 -7.80
CA TRP A 242 6.24 -2.06 -7.68
C TRP A 242 5.42 -2.75 -6.59
N CYS A 243 4.68 -1.96 -5.84
CA CYS A 243 3.65 -2.42 -4.93
C CYS A 243 2.27 -1.99 -5.41
N PHE A 244 1.27 -2.80 -5.10
CA PHE A 244 -0.13 -2.49 -5.29
C PHE A 244 -0.76 -2.29 -3.92
N ILE A 245 -1.43 -1.16 -3.70
CA ILE A 245 -2.02 -0.78 -2.42
C ILE A 245 -3.48 -0.41 -2.67
N THR A 246 -4.40 -1.02 -1.94
CA THR A 246 -5.81 -0.60 -1.96
C THR A 246 -6.15 0.32 -0.79
N ALA A 247 -7.18 1.14 -0.96
CA ALA A 247 -7.68 2.04 0.07
C ALA A 247 -9.17 1.75 0.32
N LEU A 248 -9.47 0.76 1.17
CA LEU A 248 -10.81 0.19 1.38
C LEU A 248 -11.43 0.65 2.71
N GLY A 249 -12.73 0.45 2.90
CA GLY A 249 -13.41 0.69 4.19
C GLY A 249 -14.45 1.81 4.14
N TRP A 250 -14.87 2.26 5.33
CA TRP A 250 -15.90 3.26 5.55
C TRP A 250 -15.27 4.51 6.14
N TYR A 251 -14.87 5.42 5.26
CA TYR A 251 -14.30 6.71 5.62
C TYR A 251 -14.60 7.72 4.52
N ASP A 252 -14.60 9.01 4.86
CA ASP A 252 -14.68 10.08 3.89
C ASP A 252 -13.31 10.28 3.23
N TYR A 253 -13.20 9.75 2.01
CA TYR A 253 -11.98 9.83 1.21
C TYR A 253 -11.59 11.25 0.79
N LYS A 254 -12.47 12.23 0.97
CA LYS A 254 -12.17 13.65 0.72
C LYS A 254 -11.54 14.32 1.92
N GLU A 255 -11.80 13.80 3.12
CA GLU A 255 -11.34 14.38 4.38
C GLU A 255 -10.13 13.62 4.97
N GLY A 256 -9.94 12.34 4.63
CA GLY A 256 -8.91 11.51 5.26
C GLY A 256 -8.43 10.30 4.45
N GLY A 257 -7.45 9.57 5.00
CA GLY A 257 -6.96 8.30 4.44
C GLY A 257 -6.03 8.40 3.24
N HIS A 258 -5.72 9.62 2.76
CA HIS A 258 -4.86 9.91 1.62
C HIS A 258 -3.47 9.31 1.80
N LEU A 259 -2.94 8.72 0.73
CA LEU A 259 -1.55 8.25 0.73
C LEU A 259 -0.64 9.46 0.56
N ILE A 260 0.16 9.74 1.59
CA ILE A 260 1.21 10.75 1.56
C ILE A 260 2.51 10.08 1.18
N THR A 261 3.24 10.69 0.24
CA THR A 261 4.59 10.23 -0.07
C THR A 261 5.52 11.40 -0.39
N ALA A 262 6.78 11.28 0.00
CA ALA A 262 7.84 11.94 -0.77
C ALA A 262 9.08 11.06 -0.82
N ILE A 263 9.70 11.02 -2.01
CA ILE A 263 10.82 10.14 -2.33
C ILE A 263 10.41 8.68 -2.06
N LEU A 264 11.03 8.01 -1.09
CA LEU A 264 10.78 6.60 -0.74
C LEU A 264 9.86 6.44 0.48
N ARG A 265 9.61 7.51 1.24
CA ARG A 265 8.83 7.46 2.49
C ARG A 265 7.35 7.68 2.19
N HIS A 266 6.51 6.94 2.88
CA HIS A 266 5.07 7.12 2.80
C HIS A 266 4.34 6.93 4.13
N SER A 267 3.14 7.49 4.20
CA SER A 267 2.19 7.36 5.31
C SER A 267 0.76 7.52 4.80
N ASN A 268 -0.22 7.48 5.71
CA ASN A 268 -1.57 7.91 5.43
C ASN A 268 -1.94 9.12 6.27
N ILE A 269 -2.78 10.02 5.74
CA ILE A 269 -3.51 10.97 6.61
C ILE A 269 -4.43 10.18 7.52
N SER A 270 -4.58 10.66 8.75
CA SER A 270 -5.66 10.22 9.65
C SER A 270 -7.03 10.22 8.96
N ILE A 271 -7.88 9.30 9.41
CA ILE A 271 -9.31 9.28 9.13
C ILE A 271 -10.05 9.87 10.34
N GLN A 272 -11.31 10.23 10.18
CA GLN A 272 -12.11 10.81 11.25
C GLN A 272 -12.50 9.76 12.29
N GLN A 273 -12.93 10.24 13.47
CA GLN A 273 -13.35 9.36 14.55
C GLN A 273 -14.55 8.51 14.13
N GLY A 274 -14.47 7.20 14.38
CA GLY A 274 -15.51 6.23 14.03
C GLY A 274 -15.38 5.64 12.63
N GLU A 275 -14.49 6.18 11.80
CA GLU A 275 -14.22 5.66 10.47
C GLU A 275 -13.28 4.44 10.50
N LYS A 276 -13.32 3.64 9.43
CA LYS A 276 -12.50 2.45 9.27
C LYS A 276 -11.84 2.42 7.90
N ARG A 277 -10.52 2.22 7.87
CA ARG A 277 -9.74 2.05 6.64
C ARG A 277 -8.99 0.72 6.65
N PHE A 278 -9.09 -0.02 5.56
CA PHE A 278 -8.41 -1.28 5.31
C PHE A 278 -7.51 -1.17 4.07
N SER A 279 -6.47 -1.98 4.01
CA SER A 279 -5.68 -2.15 2.79
C SER A 279 -5.35 -3.61 2.55
N ILE A 280 -5.25 -3.89 1.26
CA ILE A 280 -4.72 -5.10 0.68
C ILE A 280 -3.49 -4.64 -0.11
N MET A 281 -2.33 -5.19 0.21
CA MET A 281 -1.08 -4.81 -0.45
C MET A 281 -0.42 -6.00 -1.12
N GLN A 282 -0.01 -5.87 -2.37
CA GLN A 282 0.93 -6.81 -2.97
C GLN A 282 2.27 -6.09 -3.13
N TYR A 283 3.34 -6.70 -2.69
CA TYR A 283 4.69 -6.13 -2.78
C TYR A 283 5.69 -7.24 -3.07
N THR A 284 6.93 -6.83 -3.32
CA THR A 284 8.05 -7.75 -3.47
C THR A 284 9.20 -7.16 -2.70
N SER A 285 9.84 -7.98 -1.89
CA SER A 285 11.12 -7.65 -1.28
C SER A 285 12.27 -8.26 -2.07
N ALA A 286 13.37 -7.54 -2.13
CA ALA A 286 14.66 -8.06 -2.55
C ALA A 286 15.51 -8.29 -1.29
N VAL A 287 16.15 -9.44 -1.22
CA VAL A 287 17.15 -9.79 -0.20
C VAL A 287 18.41 -10.23 -0.92
#